data_AF-Q21GY2-F1
#
_entry.id   AF-Q21GY2-F1
#
_cell.length_a   1.000
_cell.length_b   1.000
_cell.length_c   1.000
_cell.angle_alpha   90.00
_cell.angle_beta   90.00
_cell.angle_gamma   90.00
#
_symmetry.space_group_name_H-M   'P 1'
#
loop_
_entity.id
_entity.type
_entity.pdbx_description
1 polymer ?
#
loop_
_entity_poly.entity_id
_entity_poly.type
_entity_poly.pdbx_seq_one_letter_code
_entity_poly.pdbx_strand_id
1 'polypeptide(L)'
;MKLKNFKQYNDDLNSVKVKNLNGSVTNKRLYNPCGSWIKHWEKLANKTNSGCGVQGCSTKTKIEGGHVIESGSDDDKHYIVPLCDKHNGGPDGEEFTVKSDDLMSAIECKA
;
A
#
# COMPACT_ATOMS: atom_id res chain seq x y z
N MET A 1 -27.92 14.89 2.81
CA MET A 1 -26.76 14.21 3.43
C MET A 1 -27.06 12.72 3.49
N LYS A 2 -26.26 11.84 2.87
CA LYS A 2 -26.39 10.38 3.06
C LYS A 2 -25.63 10.01 4.33
N LEU A 3 -26.31 9.36 5.27
CA LEU A 3 -25.66 8.79 6.46
C LEU A 3 -24.76 7.65 6.03
N LYS A 4 -23.47 7.72 6.38
CA LYS A 4 -22.52 6.62 6.20
C LYS A 4 -22.90 5.51 7.20
N ASN A 5 -22.81 4.25 6.79
CA ASN A 5 -23.03 3.14 7.72
C ASN A 5 -21.81 2.99 8.66
N PHE A 6 -22.01 2.33 9.80
CA PHE A 6 -20.99 2.18 10.84
C PHE A 6 -19.70 1.50 10.34
N LYS A 7 -19.83 0.54 9.42
CA LYS A 7 -18.68 -0.13 8.80
C LYS A 7 -17.83 0.85 7.98
N GLN A 8 -18.49 1.68 7.16
CA GLN A 8 -17.84 2.71 6.37
C GLN A 8 -17.18 3.78 7.25
N TYR A 9 -17.79 4.14 8.38
CA TYR A 9 -17.20 5.10 9.33
C TYR A 9 -15.91 4.58 9.97
N ASN A 10 -15.88 3.31 10.40
CA ASN A 10 -14.65 2.71 10.96
C ASN A 10 -13.58 2.48 9.89
N ASP A 11 -13.98 2.12 8.66
CA ASP A 11 -13.04 2.04 7.54
C ASP A 11 -12.41 3.42 7.22
N ASP A 12 -13.20 4.51 7.31
CA ASP A 12 -12.69 5.88 7.13
C ASP A 12 -11.74 6.30 8.28
N LEU A 13 -12.00 5.87 9.53
CA LEU A 13 -11.13 6.14 10.69
C LEU A 13 -9.79 5.41 10.63
N ASN A 14 -9.72 4.25 9.97
CA ASN A 14 -8.50 3.46 9.78
C ASN A 14 -7.97 3.58 8.34
N SER A 15 -8.04 4.77 7.76
CA SER A 15 -7.53 5.05 6.42
C SER A 15 -6.42 6.09 6.44
N VAL A 16 -5.48 5.94 5.51
CA VAL A 16 -4.35 6.85 5.33
C VAL A 16 -4.22 7.20 3.86
N LYS A 17 -3.94 8.48 3.58
CA LYS A 17 -3.65 8.94 2.22
C LYS A 17 -2.15 8.77 1.95
N VAL A 18 -1.82 8.19 0.82
CA VAL A 18 -0.45 7.88 0.43
C VAL A 18 -0.16 8.35 -0.99
N LYS A 19 1.11 8.58 -1.31
CA LYS A 19 1.61 8.93 -2.64
C LYS A 19 2.27 7.71 -3.26
N ASN A 20 1.92 7.41 -4.52
CA ASN A 20 2.58 6.36 -5.29
C ASN A 20 4.02 6.74 -5.61
N LEU A 21 4.89 5.74 -5.68
CA LEU A 21 6.26 5.87 -6.19
C LEU A 21 6.45 5.19 -7.55
N ASN A 22 5.35 4.95 -8.29
CA ASN A 22 5.30 4.40 -9.65
C ASN A 22 6.18 3.15 -9.85
N GLY A 23 5.98 2.14 -9.01
CA GLY A 23 6.75 0.89 -9.02
C GLY A 23 8.28 1.04 -8.88
N SER A 24 8.78 2.26 -8.63
CA SER A 24 10.20 2.61 -8.72
C SER A 24 10.79 2.73 -7.33
N VAL A 25 11.71 1.83 -7.00
CA VAL A 25 12.65 2.03 -5.90
C VAL A 25 13.79 2.92 -6.40
N THR A 26 13.67 4.24 -6.22
CA THR A 26 14.81 5.15 -6.38
C THR A 26 15.90 4.88 -5.33
N ASN A 27 15.58 4.14 -4.27
CA ASN A 27 16.51 3.78 -3.21
C ASN A 27 17.08 2.37 -3.42
N LYS A 28 18.31 2.28 -3.95
CA LYS A 28 19.12 1.04 -4.12
C LYS A 28 19.29 0.21 -2.83
N ARG A 29 18.85 0.71 -1.67
CA ARG A 29 18.89 0.02 -0.36
C ARG A 29 17.71 -0.94 -0.12
N LEU A 30 16.65 -0.86 -0.92
CA LEU A 30 15.48 -1.73 -0.78
C LEU A 30 15.73 -3.06 -1.52
N TYR A 31 16.65 -3.86 -0.98
CA TYR A 31 16.75 -5.28 -1.32
C TYR A 31 15.55 -5.98 -0.71
N ASN A 32 14.89 -6.88 -1.45
CA ASN A 32 13.75 -7.65 -0.95
C ASN A 32 14.16 -9.11 -0.71
N PRO A 33 14.51 -9.50 0.53
CA PRO A 33 14.82 -10.89 0.88
C PRO A 33 13.60 -11.82 0.78
N CYS A 34 12.39 -11.26 0.81
CA CYS A 34 11.12 -11.98 0.77
C CYS A 34 10.70 -12.41 -0.66
N GLY A 35 11.55 -12.20 -1.67
CA GLY A 35 11.35 -12.66 -3.05
C GLY A 35 10.47 -11.75 -3.92
N SER A 36 9.38 -11.20 -3.39
CA SER A 36 8.58 -10.17 -4.06
C SER A 36 7.98 -9.19 -3.06
N TRP A 37 7.64 -7.97 -3.49
CA TRP A 37 7.11 -6.95 -2.57
C TRP A 37 5.74 -7.32 -2.01
N ILE A 38 4.93 -8.06 -2.77
CA ILE A 38 3.67 -8.58 -2.23
C ILE A 38 3.92 -9.64 -1.15
N LYS A 39 4.93 -10.51 -1.31
CA LYS A 39 5.30 -11.49 -0.27
C LYS A 39 5.85 -10.84 0.98
N HIS A 40 6.63 -9.77 0.81
CA HIS A 40 7.08 -8.92 1.92
C HIS A 40 5.90 -8.36 2.71
N TRP A 41 4.93 -7.78 2.01
CA TRP A 41 3.71 -7.27 2.62
C TRP A 41 2.93 -8.36 3.35
N GLU A 42 2.70 -9.51 2.72
CA GLU A 42 1.94 -10.63 3.32
C GLU A 42 2.59 -11.11 4.63
N LYS A 43 3.92 -11.19 4.66
CA LYS A 43 4.68 -11.60 5.84
C LYS A 43 4.54 -10.61 7.00
N LEU A 44 4.70 -9.31 6.74
CA LEU A 44 4.62 -8.28 7.77
C LEU A 44 3.19 -8.04 8.25
N ALA A 45 2.24 -8.01 7.31
CA ALA A 45 0.83 -7.80 7.62
C ALA A 45 0.19 -9.03 8.30
N ASN A 46 0.86 -10.18 8.26
CA ASN A 46 0.32 -11.48 8.69
C ASN A 46 -1.04 -11.77 8.02
N LYS A 47 -1.13 -11.49 6.73
CA LYS A 47 -2.32 -11.59 5.89
C LYS A 47 -1.97 -12.24 4.56
N THR A 48 -2.92 -12.96 3.97
CA THR A 48 -2.85 -13.30 2.54
C THR A 48 -3.53 -12.19 1.74
N ASN A 49 -2.86 -11.71 0.71
CA ASN A 49 -3.42 -10.66 -0.11
C ASN A 49 -4.70 -11.15 -0.84
N SER A 50 -5.76 -10.35 -0.78
CA SER A 50 -7.06 -10.67 -1.39
C SER A 50 -7.49 -9.68 -2.48
N GLY A 51 -6.71 -8.62 -2.72
CA GLY A 51 -6.98 -7.62 -3.75
C GLY A 51 -6.19 -6.32 -3.55
N CYS A 52 -6.45 -5.36 -4.42
CA CYS A 52 -5.84 -4.04 -4.32
C CYS A 52 -6.31 -3.32 -3.05
N GLY A 53 -5.37 -2.79 -2.27
CA GLY A 53 -5.61 -2.05 -1.01
C GLY A 53 -6.11 -0.62 -1.21
N VAL A 54 -6.21 -0.13 -2.45
CA VAL A 54 -6.80 1.18 -2.75
C VAL A 54 -8.29 1.14 -2.42
N GLN A 55 -8.74 2.07 -1.59
CA GLN A 55 -10.14 2.17 -1.18
C GLN A 55 -11.05 2.33 -2.40
N GLY A 56 -12.06 1.45 -2.49
CA GLY A 56 -13.00 1.42 -3.63
C GLY A 56 -12.51 0.64 -4.85
N CYS A 57 -11.27 0.14 -4.86
CA CYS A 57 -10.82 -0.78 -5.89
C CYS A 57 -11.30 -2.21 -5.60
N SER A 58 -11.87 -2.88 -6.59
CA SER A 58 -12.33 -4.28 -6.49
C SER A 58 -11.45 -5.28 -7.25
N THR A 59 -10.31 -4.84 -7.78
CA THR A 59 -9.39 -5.69 -8.56
C THR A 59 -8.69 -6.70 -7.66
N LYS A 60 -8.71 -7.98 -8.07
CA LYS A 60 -8.09 -9.10 -7.33
C LYS A 60 -6.98 -9.82 -8.08
N THR A 61 -6.74 -9.45 -9.32
CA THR A 61 -5.74 -10.06 -10.21
C THR A 61 -4.53 -9.15 -10.38
N LYS A 62 -3.37 -9.74 -10.68
CA LYS A 62 -2.12 -8.99 -10.92
C LYS A 62 -1.79 -8.03 -9.77
N ILE A 63 -1.88 -8.52 -8.55
CA ILE A 63 -1.58 -7.74 -7.36
C ILE A 63 -0.10 -7.87 -7.02
N GLU A 64 0.55 -6.73 -6.87
CA GLU A 64 1.95 -6.57 -6.52
C GLU A 64 2.07 -5.76 -5.23
N GLY A 65 3.27 -5.69 -4.65
CA GLY A 65 3.55 -4.75 -3.57
C GLY A 65 4.02 -3.43 -4.16
N GLY A 66 3.21 -2.38 -4.03
CA GLY A 66 3.53 -1.04 -4.49
C GLY A 66 4.21 -0.21 -3.43
N HIS A 67 5.22 0.56 -3.83
CA HIS A 67 5.94 1.48 -2.95
C HIS A 67 5.15 2.77 -2.81
N VAL A 68 4.96 3.21 -1.58
CA VAL A 68 4.26 4.45 -1.26
C VAL A 68 4.94 5.19 -0.12
N ILE A 69 4.68 6.49 -0.02
CA ILE A 69 4.96 7.31 1.16
C ILE A 69 3.66 7.89 1.70
N GLU A 70 3.60 8.22 2.98
CA GLU A 70 2.44 8.93 3.53
C GLU A 70 2.33 10.33 2.92
N SER A 71 1.10 10.69 2.52
CA SER A 71 0.84 11.97 1.88
C SER A 71 1.02 13.12 2.89
N GLY A 72 1.94 14.03 2.61
CA GLY A 72 2.21 15.18 3.49
C GLY A 72 3.18 14.88 4.64
N SER A 73 3.81 13.70 4.64
CA SER A 73 4.95 13.40 5.50
C SER A 73 6.26 13.90 4.88
N ASP A 74 7.16 14.40 5.74
CA ASP A 74 8.54 14.76 5.40
C ASP A 74 9.55 13.67 5.84
N ASP A 75 9.08 12.54 6.38
CA ASP A 75 9.93 11.53 7.02
C ASP A 75 10.58 10.53 6.05
N ASP A 76 10.37 10.70 4.74
CA ASP A 76 10.86 9.85 3.65
C ASP A 76 10.68 8.34 3.92
N LYS A 77 9.70 7.95 4.74
CA LYS A 77 9.45 6.54 5.05
C LYS A 77 8.70 5.88 3.90
N HIS A 78 9.32 4.81 3.40
CA HIS A 78 8.72 3.98 2.36
C HIS A 78 7.92 2.84 2.99
N TYR A 79 6.73 2.64 2.43
CA TYR A 79 5.84 1.55 2.78
C TYR A 79 5.48 0.74 1.55
N ILE A 80 5.02 -0.49 1.80
CA ILE A 80 4.46 -1.40 0.82
C ILE A 80 2.97 -1.55 1.11
N VAL A 81 2.18 -1.49 0.04
CA VAL A 81 0.74 -1.81 0.04
C VAL A 81 0.40 -2.72 -1.15
N PRO A 82 -0.64 -3.57 -1.08
CA PRO A 82 -1.06 -4.38 -2.22
C PRO A 82 -1.70 -3.50 -3.31
N LEU A 83 -1.13 -3.45 -4.50
CA LEU A 83 -1.66 -2.67 -5.64
C LEU A 83 -1.87 -3.56 -6.86
N CYS A 84 -2.94 -3.33 -7.61
CA CYS A 84 -3.05 -3.90 -8.94
C CYS A 84 -2.14 -3.14 -9.93
N ASP A 85 -1.83 -3.76 -11.07
CA ASP A 85 -1.03 -3.17 -12.16
C ASP A 85 -1.41 -1.72 -12.50
N LYS A 86 -2.72 -1.40 -12.58
CA LYS A 86 -3.21 -0.05 -12.83
C LYS A 86 -2.75 0.98 -11.78
N HIS A 87 -2.90 0.67 -10.49
CA HIS A 87 -2.54 1.61 -9.42
C HIS A 87 -1.04 1.64 -9.17
N ASN A 88 -0.37 0.48 -9.30
CA ASN A 88 1.08 0.40 -9.15
C ASN A 88 1.80 1.19 -10.25
N GLY A 89 1.34 1.08 -11.50
CA GLY A 89 1.85 1.82 -12.65
C GLY A 89 1.25 3.22 -12.84
N GLY A 90 0.54 3.75 -11.84
CA GLY A 90 0.07 5.13 -11.83
C GLY A 90 1.22 6.14 -11.73
N PRO A 91 1.00 7.43 -12.01
CA PRO A 91 2.03 8.46 -11.94
C PRO A 91 2.74 8.52 -10.59
N ASP A 92 4.02 8.90 -10.61
CA ASP A 92 4.76 9.23 -9.39
C ASP A 92 4.10 10.41 -8.68
N GLY A 93 3.91 10.30 -7.37
CA GLY A 93 3.21 11.29 -6.56
C GLY A 93 1.68 11.23 -6.65
N GLU A 94 1.08 10.33 -7.45
CA GLU A 94 -0.38 10.14 -7.44
C GLU A 94 -0.86 9.76 -6.03
N GLU A 95 -1.86 10.48 -5.52
CA GLU A 95 -2.37 10.25 -4.18
C GLU A 95 -3.63 9.38 -4.18
N PHE A 96 -3.66 8.39 -3.29
CA PHE A 96 -4.83 7.55 -3.05
C PHE A 96 -4.95 7.15 -1.59
N THR A 97 -6.10 6.61 -1.21
CA THR A 97 -6.38 6.18 0.17
C THR A 97 -6.29 4.67 0.29
N VAL A 98 -5.61 4.20 1.34
CA VAL A 98 -5.50 2.79 1.72
C VAL A 98 -5.90 2.62 3.19
N LYS A 99 -6.08 1.38 3.64
CA LYS A 99 -6.26 1.10 5.07
C LYS A 99 -4.92 1.22 5.79
N SER A 100 -4.91 1.85 6.96
CA SER A 100 -3.70 1.99 7.79
C SER A 100 -3.12 0.62 8.18
N ASP A 101 -3.97 -0.38 8.40
CA ASP A 101 -3.58 -1.77 8.71
C ASP A 101 -2.91 -2.51 7.54
N ASP A 102 -2.90 -1.92 6.35
CA ASP A 102 -2.24 -2.48 5.16
C ASP A 102 -0.93 -1.73 4.84
N LEU A 103 -0.54 -0.71 5.62
CA LEU A 103 0.69 0.07 5.39
C LEU A 103 1.89 -0.60 6.08
N MET A 104 2.68 -1.40 5.34
CA MET A 104 3.80 -2.16 5.90
C MET A 104 5.15 -1.52 5.55
N SER A 105 6.06 -1.42 6.51
CA SER A 105 7.40 -0.84 6.29
C SER A 105 8.17 -1.54 5.16
N ALA A 106 8.81 -0.77 4.26
CA ALA A 106 9.59 -1.31 3.15
C ALA A 106 11.02 -1.75 3.52
N ILE A 107 11.52 -1.40 4.70
CA ILE A 107 12.95 -1.48 5.05
C ILE A 107 13.40 -2.77 5.74
N GLU A 108 12.49 -3.68 6.13
CA GLU A 108 12.87 -4.93 6.82
C GLU A 108 11.97 -6.10 6.46
N CYS A 109 12.49 -7.10 5.75
CA CYS A 109 11.88 -8.43 5.68
C CYS A 109 12.43 -9.21 6.88
N LYS A 110 11.67 -9.31 7.98
CA LYS A 110 12.06 -10.13 9.12
C LYS A 110 12.28 -11.57 8.62
N ALA A 111 13.42 -12.17 8.93
CA ALA A 111 13.74 -13.56 8.56
C ALA A 111 12.69 -14.53 9.10
#